data_AF-A0A374W8X5-F1
#
_entry.id   AF-A0A374W8X5-F1
#
_cell.length_a   1.000
_cell.length_b   1.000
_cell.length_c   1.000
_cell.angle_alpha   90.00
_cell.angle_beta   90.00
_cell.angle_gamma   90.00
#
_symmetry.space_group_name_H-M   'P 1'
#
loop_
_entity.id
_entity.type
_entity.pdbx_description
1 polymer ?
#
loop_
_entity_poly.entity_id
_entity_poly.type
_entity_poly.pdbx_seq_one_letter_code
_entity_poly.pdbx_strand_id
1 'polypeptide(L)'
;MIFNKQLTENITLLYGELNNWKYDENDVQYPIMYYLVFKFYSYEYEGYFSHKRLQDDDSEPVSLSGNTELFDSFNKKLEDGDFLEEIKQACADIWEDEKDID
;
A
#
# COMPACT_ATOMS: atom_id res chain seq x y z
N MET A 1 1.18 -10.68 -2.99
CA MET A 1 0.16 -11.17 -2.03
C MET A 1 -1.27 -10.76 -2.43
N ILE A 2 -2.23 -11.69 -2.42
CA ILE A 2 -3.67 -11.40 -2.62
C ILE A 2 -4.33 -11.19 -1.25
N PHE A 3 -5.04 -10.07 -1.08
CA PHE A 3 -5.72 -9.72 0.17
C PHE A 3 -7.23 -9.92 0.11
N ASN A 4 -7.90 -9.38 -0.91
CA ASN A 4 -9.37 -9.26 -0.98
C ASN A 4 -10.01 -8.81 0.34
N LYS A 5 -9.37 -7.86 1.04
CA LYS A 5 -9.76 -7.39 2.37
C LYS A 5 -10.60 -6.13 2.26
N GLN A 6 -11.83 -6.15 2.77
CA GLN A 6 -12.66 -4.96 2.85
C GLN A 6 -12.11 -4.02 3.94
N LEU A 7 -11.77 -2.78 3.56
CA LEU A 7 -11.26 -1.76 4.48
C LEU A 7 -12.40 -0.85 4.98
N THR A 8 -13.30 -0.49 4.07
CA THR A 8 -14.51 0.28 4.37
C THR A 8 -15.68 -0.26 3.55
N GLU A 9 -16.87 0.30 3.70
CA GLU A 9 -18.04 -0.08 2.88
C GLU A 9 -17.75 -0.02 1.37
N ASN A 10 -16.91 0.91 0.91
CA ASN A 10 -16.67 1.17 -0.51
C ASN A 10 -15.24 0.85 -0.96
N ILE A 11 -14.33 0.51 -0.05
CA ILE A 11 -12.91 0.25 -0.36
C ILE A 11 -12.54 -1.17 0.01
N THR A 12 -11.96 -1.89 -0.95
CA THR A 12 -11.36 -3.21 -0.75
C THR A 12 -9.90 -3.15 -1.18
N LEU A 13 -8.99 -3.63 -0.34
CA LEU A 13 -7.61 -3.93 -0.75
C LEU A 13 -7.62 -5.29 -1.46
N LEU A 14 -7.32 -5.29 -2.75
CA LEU A 14 -7.35 -6.49 -3.58
C LEU A 14 -6.02 -7.26 -3.49
N TYR A 15 -4.94 -6.54 -3.72
CA TYR A 15 -3.61 -7.10 -3.96
C TYR A 15 -2.53 -6.15 -3.43
N GLY A 16 -1.37 -6.71 -3.09
CA GLY A 16 -0.18 -5.92 -2.90
C GLY A 16 1.09 -6.75 -3.02
N GLU A 17 2.21 -6.08 -3.32
CA GLU A 17 3.52 -6.70 -3.45
C GLU A 17 4.64 -5.75 -3.02
N LEU A 18 5.80 -6.32 -2.70
CA LEU A 18 6.98 -5.54 -2.41
C LEU A 18 7.55 -5.03 -3.73
N ASN A 19 7.60 -3.72 -3.88
CA ASN A 19 8.09 -3.08 -5.07
C ASN A 19 9.39 -2.33 -4.74
N ASN A 20 10.51 -3.04 -4.60
CA ASN A 20 11.86 -2.55 -4.25
C ASN A 20 12.23 -2.64 -2.76
N TRP A 21 13.46 -3.09 -2.52
CA TRP A 21 14.07 -3.30 -1.20
C TRP A 21 15.59 -3.14 -1.31
N LYS A 22 16.27 -2.94 -0.17
CA LYS A 22 17.74 -2.80 -0.09
C LYS A 22 18.30 -3.49 1.14
N TYR A 23 19.64 -3.56 1.20
CA TYR A 23 20.39 -3.85 2.42
C TYR A 23 20.93 -2.55 3.01
N ASP A 24 20.97 -2.47 4.34
CA ASP A 24 21.69 -1.41 5.04
C ASP A 24 23.20 -1.73 5.17
N GLU A 25 23.94 -0.91 5.91
CA GLU A 25 25.38 -1.11 6.12
C GLU A 25 25.74 -2.35 6.95
N ASN A 26 24.76 -2.98 7.61
CA ASN A 26 24.90 -4.18 8.42
C ASN A 26 24.34 -5.43 7.71
N ASP A 27 24.14 -5.37 6.39
CA ASP A 27 23.50 -6.41 5.57
C ASP A 27 22.08 -6.76 6.03
N VAL A 28 21.37 -5.84 6.69
CA VAL A 28 19.97 -6.03 7.08
C VAL A 28 19.07 -5.58 5.94
N GLN A 29 18.25 -6.50 5.44
CA GLN A 29 17.28 -6.21 4.38
C GLN A 29 16.17 -5.28 4.91
N TYR A 30 15.77 -4.29 4.12
CA TYR A 30 14.64 -3.42 4.44
C TYR A 30 13.84 -3.06 3.18
N PRO A 31 12.51 -2.88 3.32
CA PRO A 31 11.64 -2.53 2.22
C PRO A 31 11.70 -1.03 1.93
N ILE A 32 11.54 -0.64 0.66
CA ILE A 32 11.57 0.77 0.26
C ILE A 32 10.19 1.23 -0.16
N MET A 33 9.52 0.40 -0.96
CA MET A 33 8.29 0.75 -1.64
C MET A 33 7.39 -0.47 -1.71
N TYR A 34 6.10 -0.26 -1.50
CA TYR A 34 5.06 -1.27 -1.67
C TYR A 34 4.13 -0.84 -2.78
N TYR A 35 3.68 -1.80 -3.57
CA TYR A 35 2.62 -1.58 -4.54
C TYR A 35 1.34 -2.20 -4.00
N LEU A 36 0.26 -1.43 -3.92
CA LEU A 36 -1.05 -1.88 -3.45
C LEU A 36 -2.12 -1.55 -4.49
N VAL A 37 -3.06 -2.47 -4.69
CA VAL A 37 -4.22 -2.30 -5.57
C VAL A 37 -5.50 -2.27 -4.74
N PHE A 38 -6.23 -1.17 -4.86
CA PHE A 38 -7.50 -0.95 -4.19
C PHE A 38 -8.64 -0.98 -5.19
N LYS A 39 -9.76 -1.54 -4.77
CA LYS A 39 -11.05 -1.34 -5.41
C LYS A 39 -11.84 -0.32 -4.63
N PHE A 40 -12.16 0.80 -5.25
CA PHE A 40 -13.08 1.80 -4.73
C PHE A 40 -14.36 1.80 -5.57
N TYR A 41 -15.46 1.35 -4.97
CA TYR A 41 -16.70 0.99 -5.67
C TYR A 41 -16.45 -0.04 -6.79
N SER A 42 -16.58 0.36 -8.06
CA SER A 42 -16.38 -0.48 -9.24
C SER A 42 -15.03 -0.26 -9.91
N TYR A 43 -14.18 0.63 -9.39
CA TYR A 43 -12.94 1.04 -10.02
C TYR A 43 -11.71 0.59 -9.23
N GLU A 44 -10.66 0.26 -9.97
CA GLU A 44 -9.37 -0.12 -9.41
C GLU A 44 -8.40 1.07 -9.44
N TYR A 45 -7.60 1.15 -8.40
CA TYR A 45 -6.60 2.17 -8.16
C TYR A 45 -5.31 1.51 -7.69
N GLU A 46 -4.21 1.91 -8.30
CA GLU A 46 -2.87 1.39 -8.05
C GLU A 46 -2.06 2.46 -7.31
N GLY A 47 -1.55 2.13 -6.14
CA GLY A 47 -0.82 3.05 -5.28
C GLY A 47 0.56 2.52 -4.91
N TYR A 48 1.55 3.38 -4.96
CA TYR A 48 2.92 3.10 -4.53
C TYR A 48 3.19 3.78 -3.18
N PHE A 49 3.44 3.00 -2.13
CA PHE A 49 3.59 3.51 -0.75
C PHE A 49 5.03 3.36 -0.26
N SER A 50 5.61 4.46 0.22
CA SER A 50 6.97 4.42 0.77
C SER A 50 6.97 3.85 2.17
N HIS A 51 7.85 2.88 2.42
CA HIS A 51 8.05 2.33 3.75
C HIS A 51 8.38 3.43 4.77
N LYS A 52 9.21 4.41 4.38
CA LYS A 52 9.60 5.53 5.24
C LYS A 52 8.40 6.43 5.59
N ARG A 53 7.59 6.82 4.59
CA ARG A 53 6.39 7.65 4.84
C ARG A 53 5.40 6.94 5.76
N LEU A 54 5.21 5.63 5.56
CA LEU A 54 4.35 4.83 6.43
C LEU A 54 4.85 4.77 7.88
N GLN A 55 6.17 4.80 8.12
CA GLN A 55 6.74 4.92 9.47
C GLN A 55 6.51 6.30 10.11
N ASP A 56 6.35 7.34 9.28
CA ASP A 56 6.05 8.72 9.69
C ASP A 56 4.52 8.98 9.76
N ASP A 57 3.70 7.93 9.84
CA ASP A 57 2.23 7.96 9.86
C ASP A 57 1.58 8.63 8.63
N ASP A 58 2.24 8.55 7.48
CA ASP A 58 1.80 9.15 6.22
C ASP A 58 1.37 8.08 5.21
N SER A 59 0.07 8.01 4.94
CA SER A 59 -0.56 7.10 3.98
C SER A 59 -0.61 7.66 2.56
N GLU A 60 -0.07 8.84 2.28
CA GLU A 60 -0.13 9.38 0.93
C GLU A 60 0.83 8.59 0.00
N PRO A 61 0.31 8.01 -1.09
CA PRO A 61 1.14 7.27 -2.02
C PRO A 61 2.11 8.22 -2.74
N VAL A 62 3.31 7.73 -3.03
CA VAL A 62 4.29 8.42 -3.89
C VAL A 62 3.75 8.59 -5.31
N SER A 63 2.93 7.63 -5.75
CA SER A 63 2.22 7.69 -7.03
C SER A 63 0.91 6.94 -6.91
N LEU A 64 -0.15 7.53 -7.45
CA LEU A 64 -1.48 6.95 -7.52
C LEU A 64 -1.97 7.03 -8.97
N SER A 65 -2.43 5.90 -9.50
CA SER A 65 -3.06 5.80 -10.82
C SER A 65 -4.38 5.04 -10.70
N GLY A 66 -5.27 5.25 -11.66
CA GLY A 66 -6.57 4.59 -11.68
C GLY A 66 -7.61 5.36 -12.47
N ASN A 67 -8.88 5.00 -12.26
CA ASN A 67 -9.99 5.64 -12.97
C ASN A 67 -10.17 7.11 -12.56
N THR A 68 -10.34 8.00 -13.54
CA THR A 68 -10.45 9.45 -13.33
C THR A 68 -11.76 9.90 -12.69
N GLU A 69 -12.84 9.12 -12.76
CA GLU A 69 -14.18 9.53 -12.30
C GLU A 69 -14.24 9.74 -10.78
N LEU A 70 -13.60 8.84 -10.01
CA LEU A 70 -13.55 8.92 -8.55
C LEU A 70 -12.15 9.16 -8.00
N PHE A 71 -11.19 9.56 -8.84
CA PHE A 71 -9.78 9.71 -8.46
C PHE A 71 -9.60 10.66 -7.28
N ASP A 72 -10.12 11.88 -7.38
CA ASP A 72 -9.97 12.89 -6.32
C ASP A 72 -10.61 12.44 -5.00
N SER A 73 -11.73 11.72 -5.08
CA SER A 73 -12.42 11.17 -3.91
C SER A 73 -11.62 10.07 -3.26
N PHE A 74 -11.01 9.18 -4.06
CA PHE A 74 -10.17 8.10 -3.54
C PHE A 74 -8.85 8.65 -2.96
N ASN A 75 -8.19 9.54 -3.68
CA ASN A 75 -6.95 10.19 -3.25
C ASN A 75 -7.14 10.90 -1.91
N LYS A 76 -8.23 11.65 -1.77
CA LYS A 76 -8.56 12.31 -0.50
C LYS A 76 -8.70 11.33 0.67
N LYS A 77 -9.26 10.14 0.47
CA LYS A 77 -9.36 9.14 1.54
C LYS A 77 -8.02 8.58 1.98
N LEU A 78 -7.04 8.51 1.06
CA LEU A 78 -5.66 8.15 1.40
C LEU A 78 -4.97 9.29 2.15
N GLU A 79 -5.18 10.54 1.75
CA GLU A 79 -4.66 11.73 2.44
C GLU A 79 -5.25 11.90 3.85
N ASP A 80 -6.55 11.66 4.02
CA ASP A 80 -7.25 11.74 5.30
C ASP A 80 -6.82 10.60 6.27
N GLY A 81 -6.13 9.57 5.77
CA GLY A 81 -5.62 8.46 6.57
C GLY A 81 -6.69 7.49 7.05
N ASP A 82 -7.86 7.46 6.39
CA ASP A 82 -9.06 6.69 6.78
C ASP A 82 -8.78 5.20 7.11
N PHE A 83 -7.74 4.63 6.52
CA PHE A 83 -7.35 3.21 6.64
C PHE A 83 -5.81 3.03 6.64
N LEU A 84 -5.09 3.98 7.23
CA LEU A 84 -3.62 3.95 7.34
C LEU A 84 -3.12 2.67 8.04
N GLU A 85 -3.76 2.28 9.14
CA GLU A 85 -3.33 1.11 9.92
C GLU A 85 -3.50 -0.19 9.12
N GLU A 86 -4.55 -0.28 8.29
CA GLU A 86 -4.74 -1.40 7.38
C GLU A 86 -3.70 -1.43 6.25
N ILE A 87 -3.29 -0.27 5.73
CA ILE A 87 -2.18 -0.17 4.76
C ILE A 87 -0.88 -0.65 5.41
N LYS A 88 -0.55 -0.16 6.61
CA LYS A 88 0.66 -0.56 7.34
C LYS A 88 0.67 -2.08 7.58
N GLN A 89 -0.45 -2.64 8.02
CA GLN A 89 -0.56 -4.08 8.24
C GLN A 89 -0.36 -4.86 6.94
N ALA A 90 -0.98 -4.45 5.83
CA ALA A 90 -0.79 -5.11 4.55
C ALA A 90 0.67 -5.05 4.07
N CYS A 91 1.33 -3.91 4.23
CA CYS A 91 2.75 -3.75 3.92
C CYS A 91 3.65 -4.62 4.81
N ALA A 92 3.31 -4.81 6.08
CA ALA A 92 4.00 -5.72 6.97
C ALA A 92 3.81 -7.19 6.52
N ASP A 93 2.58 -7.59 6.19
CA ASP A 93 2.27 -8.94 5.72
C ASP A 93 3.01 -9.27 4.41
N ILE A 94 3.04 -8.32 3.45
CA ILE A 94 3.83 -8.44 2.21
C ILE A 94 5.31 -8.62 2.53
N TRP A 95 5.84 -7.85 3.47
CA TRP A 95 7.25 -7.87 3.78
C TRP A 95 7.70 -9.19 4.42
N GLU A 96 6.89 -9.73 5.32
CA GLU A 96 7.15 -11.03 5.92
C GLU A 96 7.06 -12.16 4.88
N ASP A 97 6.12 -12.11 3.92
CA ASP A 97 6.01 -13.09 2.83
C ASP A 97 7.23 -13.11 1.90
N GLU A 98 7.80 -11.93 1.61
CA GLU A 98 8.94 -11.79 0.67
C GLU A 98 10.31 -12.04 1.31
N LYS A 99 10.45 -11.80 2.63
CA LYS A 99 11.68 -12.08 3.38
C LYS A 99 12.00 -13.57 3.48
N ASP A 100 11.00 -14.43 3.40
CA ASP A 100 11.14 -15.89 3.53
C ASP A 100 11.52 -16.57 2.20
N ILE A 101 11.68 -15.82 1.11
CA ILE A 101 12.10 -16.32 -0.21
C ILE A 101 13.63 -16.23 -0.32
N ASP A 102 14.32 -17.18 0.31
CA ASP A 102 15.77 -17.46 0.17
C ASP A 102 16.09 -18.34 -1.05
#